data_AF-A0A2D5ZEZ8-F1
#
_entry.id   AF-A0A2D5ZEZ8-F1
#
_cell.length_a   1.000
_cell.length_b   1.000
_cell.length_c   1.000
_cell.angle_alpha   90.00
_cell.angle_beta   90.00
_cell.angle_gamma   90.00
#
_symmetry.space_group_name_H-M   'P 1'
#
loop_
_entity.id
_entity.type
_entity.pdbx_description
1 polymer ?
#
loop_
_entity_poly.entity_id
_entity_poly.type
_entity_poly.pdbx_seq_one_letter_code
_entity_poly.pdbx_strand_id
1 'polypeptide(L)'
;MIIIHEHEDLNPPSDNTVNSDDEGERPAGSIFFDFDDPITEFGFDLVDIEGADENGHFASFMLGNNPVGQVSFMDFQNTEGAIFGNNTINRISPISFHQGNVPQQFDRVEIYMGGSGAVDNVNWGRFEIQTSPSAPEPVTATLTGICLSLLGLSIQRRAR
;
A
#
# COMPACT_ATOMS: atom_id res chain seq x y z
N MET A 1 -1.26 12.74 3.91
CA MET A 1 -2.62 13.13 3.52
C MET A 1 -2.56 14.02 2.29
N ILE A 2 -3.17 13.57 1.20
CA ILE A 2 -3.39 14.34 -0.03
C ILE A 2 -4.87 14.74 -0.02
N ILE A 3 -5.14 16.04 -0.16
CA ILE A 3 -6.50 16.59 -0.17
C ILE A 3 -6.85 17.01 -1.60
N ILE A 4 -8.02 16.60 -2.08
CA ILE A 4 -8.61 17.11 -3.32
C ILE A 4 -9.76 18.04 -2.95
N HIS A 5 -9.74 19.23 -3.52
CA HIS A 5 -10.79 20.24 -3.37
C HIS A 5 -11.26 20.64 -4.76
N GLU A 6 -12.58 20.70 -4.98
CA GLU A 6 -13.12 20.77 -6.34
C GLU A 6 -13.49 22.16 -6.86
N HIS A 7 -13.45 23.23 -6.04
CA HIS A 7 -13.62 24.58 -6.57
C HIS A 7 -13.11 25.67 -5.60
N GLU A 8 -12.62 26.79 -6.12
CA GLU A 8 -12.59 28.05 -5.38
C GLU A 8 -13.77 28.88 -5.90
N ASP A 9 -14.77 29.15 -5.06
CA ASP A 9 -15.94 29.95 -5.46
C ASP A 9 -15.54 31.32 -6.00
N LEU A 10 -15.53 31.46 -7.34
CA LEU A 10 -15.20 32.71 -8.02
C LEU A 10 -16.31 33.78 -7.90
N ASN A 11 -17.44 33.46 -7.28
CA ASN A 11 -18.54 34.40 -7.00
C ASN A 11 -19.23 34.04 -5.66
N PRO A 12 -18.73 34.52 -4.51
CA PRO A 12 -19.47 34.34 -3.27
C PRO A 12 -20.83 35.03 -3.38
N PRO A 13 -21.93 34.43 -2.89
CA PRO A 13 -23.21 35.11 -2.81
C PRO A 13 -23.06 36.43 -2.04
N SER A 14 -23.81 37.46 -2.42
CA SER A 14 -23.82 38.80 -1.76
C SER A 14 -24.35 38.78 -0.32
N ASP A 15 -24.76 37.61 0.12
CA ASP A 15 -25.22 37.24 1.43
C ASP A 15 -24.02 36.53 2.08
N ASN A 16 -23.49 37.07 3.16
CA ASN A 16 -22.36 36.50 3.93
C ASN A 16 -22.62 35.06 4.47
N THR A 17 -23.72 34.40 4.10
CA THR A 17 -23.85 32.96 4.20
C THR A 17 -23.08 32.32 3.04
N VAL A 18 -21.83 31.98 3.33
CA VAL A 18 -21.11 31.00 2.53
C VAL A 18 -21.94 29.72 2.62
N ASN A 19 -22.67 29.38 1.56
CA ASN A 19 -23.06 28.00 1.36
C ASN A 19 -21.74 27.25 1.18
N SER A 20 -21.21 26.66 2.25
CA SER A 20 -20.04 25.77 2.22
C SER A 20 -20.37 24.42 1.56
N ASP A 21 -21.31 24.43 0.63
CA ASP A 21 -21.69 23.33 -0.24
C ASP A 21 -21.06 23.63 -1.60
N ASP A 22 -19.72 23.74 -1.58
CA ASP A 22 -18.85 23.88 -2.75
C ASP A 22 -18.59 22.54 -3.44
N GLU A 23 -19.31 21.49 -3.04
CA GLU A 23 -19.34 20.13 -3.59
C GLU A 23 -20.18 20.03 -4.89
N GLY A 24 -19.97 20.97 -5.80
CA GLY A 24 -20.74 21.09 -7.05
C GLY A 24 -20.76 19.84 -7.94
N GLU A 25 -21.60 19.85 -8.98
CA GLU A 25 -21.80 18.72 -9.89
C GLU A 25 -20.52 18.32 -10.68
N ARG A 26 -19.78 17.33 -10.16
CA ARG A 26 -18.95 16.24 -10.75
C ARG A 26 -18.46 16.31 -12.23
N PRO A 27 -17.22 15.83 -12.54
CA PRO A 27 -16.46 14.82 -11.80
C PRO A 27 -15.21 15.35 -11.08
N ALA A 28 -15.00 14.85 -9.85
CA ALA A 28 -13.75 15.00 -9.13
C ALA A 28 -12.61 14.24 -9.83
N GLY A 29 -11.40 14.78 -9.69
CA GLY A 29 -10.20 14.20 -10.29
C GLY A 29 -9.87 12.79 -9.76
N SER A 30 -8.83 12.18 -10.34
CA SER A 30 -8.24 10.94 -9.84
C SER A 30 -6.87 11.20 -9.21
N ILE A 31 -6.50 10.35 -8.25
CA ILE A 31 -5.13 10.25 -7.74
C ILE A 31 -4.56 8.95 -8.26
N PHE A 32 -3.37 8.99 -8.86
CA PHE A 32 -2.68 7.78 -9.26
C PHE A 32 -1.33 7.64 -8.57
N PHE A 33 -0.97 6.38 -8.31
CA PHE A 33 0.31 5.96 -7.75
C PHE A 33 0.96 5.03 -8.77
N ASP A 34 2.12 5.45 -9.28
CA ASP A 34 2.96 4.65 -10.18
C ASP A 34 4.13 4.04 -9.41
N PHE A 35 4.43 2.78 -9.68
CA PHE A 35 5.50 2.03 -9.04
C PHE A 35 6.51 1.58 -10.09
N ASP A 36 7.79 1.88 -9.87
CA ASP A 36 8.88 1.46 -10.78
C ASP A 36 8.98 -0.07 -10.90
N ASP A 37 8.62 -0.76 -9.82
CA ASP A 37 8.59 -2.20 -9.72
C ASP A 37 7.17 -2.65 -9.33
N PRO A 38 6.60 -3.67 -9.98
CA PRO A 38 5.26 -4.14 -9.65
C PRO A 38 5.12 -4.60 -8.19
N ILE A 39 3.99 -4.25 -7.60
CA ILE A 39 3.57 -4.60 -6.23
C ILE A 39 2.40 -5.60 -6.29
N THR A 40 2.01 -6.17 -5.14
CA THR A 40 0.91 -7.16 -5.08
C THR A 40 -0.19 -6.79 -4.08
N GLU A 41 0.07 -5.80 -3.24
CA GLU A 41 -0.89 -5.30 -2.25
C GLU A 41 -0.78 -3.79 -2.10
N PHE A 42 -1.93 -3.12 -1.92
CA PHE A 42 -2.00 -1.68 -1.75
C PHE A 42 -3.19 -1.30 -0.87
N GLY A 43 -2.95 -0.53 0.18
CA GLY A 43 -3.96 -0.01 1.10
C GLY A 43 -3.80 1.49 1.32
N PHE A 44 -4.83 2.10 1.89
CA PHE A 44 -4.95 3.55 2.05
C PHE A 44 -6.09 3.89 3.01
N ASP A 45 -6.16 5.15 3.42
CA ASP A 45 -7.30 5.71 4.13
C ASP A 45 -8.10 6.59 3.18
N LEU A 46 -9.42 6.49 3.27
CA LEU A 46 -10.37 7.40 2.64
C LEU A 46 -10.92 8.35 3.70
N VAL A 47 -10.86 9.64 3.44
CA VAL A 47 -11.36 10.68 4.34
C VAL A 47 -12.41 11.49 3.61
N ASP A 48 -13.53 11.71 4.29
CA ASP A 48 -14.57 12.64 3.86
C ASP A 48 -15.11 12.34 2.46
N ILE A 49 -15.45 11.07 2.21
CA ILE A 49 -16.02 10.65 0.93
C ILE A 49 -17.54 10.71 1.03
N GLU A 50 -18.15 11.56 0.22
CA GLU A 50 -19.61 11.64 0.07
C GLU A 50 -20.09 10.94 -1.21
N GLY A 51 -21.33 10.43 -1.18
CA GLY A 51 -21.95 9.81 -2.36
C GLY A 51 -21.24 8.55 -2.88
N ALA A 52 -20.58 7.79 -2.00
CA ALA A 52 -19.82 6.58 -2.37
C ALA A 52 -20.66 5.52 -3.13
N ASP A 53 -22.00 5.58 -3.02
CA ASP A 53 -22.97 4.74 -3.74
C ASP A 53 -23.25 5.19 -5.17
N GLU A 54 -22.71 6.34 -5.57
CA GLU A 54 -22.84 6.91 -6.89
C GLU A 54 -21.70 6.43 -7.82
N ASN A 55 -21.86 6.66 -9.13
CA ASN A 55 -20.83 6.23 -10.09
C ASN A 55 -19.57 7.10 -9.95
N GLY A 56 -18.39 6.48 -10.03
CA GLY A 56 -17.11 7.19 -10.04
C GLY A 56 -16.26 7.03 -8.77
N HIS A 57 -16.74 6.27 -7.79
CA HIS A 57 -16.06 5.99 -6.51
C HIS A 57 -15.40 4.61 -6.50
N PHE A 58 -14.15 4.52 -6.94
CA PHE A 58 -13.46 3.23 -7.02
C PHE A 58 -11.94 3.35 -7.08
N ALA A 59 -11.26 2.26 -6.71
CA ALA A 59 -9.84 2.07 -7.01
C ALA A 59 -9.65 1.10 -8.17
N SER A 60 -8.85 1.48 -9.16
CA SER A 60 -8.45 0.64 -10.30
C SER A 60 -6.98 0.26 -10.21
N PHE A 61 -6.68 -1.00 -10.50
CA PHE A 61 -5.35 -1.59 -10.38
C PHE A 61 -4.91 -2.06 -11.75
N MET A 62 -3.72 -1.62 -12.17
CA MET A 62 -3.23 -1.84 -13.53
C MET A 62 -1.81 -2.42 -13.53
N LEU A 63 -1.53 -3.23 -14.56
CA LEU A 63 -0.19 -3.67 -14.91
C LEU A 63 0.12 -3.18 -16.33
N GLY A 64 0.94 -2.14 -16.44
CA GLY A 64 1.06 -1.34 -17.64
C GLY A 64 -0.29 -0.74 -18.03
N ASN A 65 -0.78 -1.05 -19.24
CA ASN A 65 -2.08 -0.58 -19.72
C ASN A 65 -3.22 -1.60 -19.53
N ASN A 66 -2.97 -2.70 -18.80
CA ASN A 66 -3.97 -3.76 -18.62
C ASN A 66 -4.60 -3.67 -17.23
N PRO A 67 -5.93 -3.63 -17.11
CA PRO A 67 -6.59 -3.68 -15.81
C PRO A 67 -6.43 -5.08 -15.18
N VAL A 68 -5.94 -5.10 -13.95
CA VAL A 68 -5.82 -6.29 -13.09
C VAL A 68 -7.09 -6.47 -12.27
N GLY A 69 -7.67 -5.37 -11.79
CA GLY A 69 -8.89 -5.37 -11.01
C GLY A 69 -9.40 -3.97 -10.71
N GLN A 70 -10.60 -3.93 -10.15
CA GLN A 70 -11.28 -2.72 -9.70
C GLN A 70 -12.06 -3.05 -8.44
N VAL A 71 -12.08 -2.13 -7.48
CA VAL A 71 -12.87 -2.26 -6.24
C VAL A 71 -13.68 -0.99 -6.06
N SER A 72 -15.00 -1.13 -5.93
CA SER A 72 -15.88 -0.01 -5.64
C SER A 72 -15.74 0.39 -4.18
N PHE A 73 -15.87 1.67 -3.86
CA PHE A 73 -15.88 2.10 -2.46
C PHE A 73 -17.03 1.45 -1.67
N MET A 74 -18.14 1.15 -2.32
CA MET A 74 -19.25 0.41 -1.69
C MET A 74 -18.89 -1.02 -1.28
N ASP A 75 -17.90 -1.63 -1.91
CA ASP A 75 -17.44 -2.96 -1.50
C ASP A 75 -16.85 -2.92 -0.08
N PHE A 76 -16.21 -1.80 0.29
CA PHE A 76 -15.62 -1.62 1.63
C PHE A 76 -16.66 -1.52 2.74
N GLN A 77 -17.91 -1.11 2.45
CA GLN A 77 -18.97 -1.18 3.46
C GLN A 77 -19.21 -2.63 3.90
N ASN A 78 -19.15 -3.56 2.95
CA ASN A 78 -19.44 -4.97 3.18
C ASN A 78 -18.22 -5.73 3.72
N THR A 79 -17.02 -5.44 3.19
CA THR A 79 -15.81 -6.18 3.55
C THR A 79 -15.11 -5.64 4.78
N GLU A 80 -15.19 -4.33 5.02
CA GLU A 80 -14.42 -3.63 6.08
C GLU A 80 -15.31 -2.85 7.05
N GLY A 81 -16.62 -2.77 6.80
CA GLY A 81 -17.54 -1.99 7.63
C GLY A 81 -17.34 -0.48 7.49
N ALA A 82 -16.84 -0.03 6.33
CA ALA A 82 -16.65 1.38 6.05
C ALA A 82 -17.97 2.16 6.15
N ILE A 83 -17.91 3.37 6.69
CA ILE A 83 -19.01 4.31 6.81
C ILE A 83 -18.58 5.60 6.10
N PHE A 84 -19.27 5.93 5.01
CA PHE A 84 -19.00 7.11 4.20
C PHE A 84 -19.90 8.29 4.57
N GLY A 85 -19.49 9.49 4.18
CA GLY A 85 -20.15 10.76 4.46
C GLY A 85 -19.24 11.78 5.14
N ASN A 86 -19.81 12.93 5.43
CA ASN A 86 -19.12 14.07 6.00
C ASN A 86 -18.30 13.75 7.27
N ASN A 87 -17.06 14.21 7.33
CA ASN A 87 -16.11 14.06 8.44
C ASN A 87 -15.82 12.60 8.86
N THR A 88 -15.88 11.66 7.91
CA THR A 88 -15.55 10.25 8.16
C THR A 88 -14.12 9.92 7.76
N ILE A 89 -13.54 8.88 8.39
CA ILE A 89 -12.28 8.26 7.97
C ILE A 89 -12.44 6.75 7.94
N ASN A 90 -12.06 6.14 6.81
CA ASN A 90 -12.15 4.72 6.56
C ASN A 90 -10.77 4.17 6.24
N ARG A 91 -10.24 3.34 7.15
CA ARG A 91 -9.00 2.58 6.96
C ARG A 91 -9.29 1.41 6.02
N ILE A 92 -8.67 1.40 4.85
CA ILE A 92 -8.82 0.32 3.87
C ILE A 92 -7.59 -0.59 3.98
N SER A 93 -7.85 -1.87 4.24
CA SER A 93 -6.83 -2.91 4.33
C SER A 93 -6.17 -3.11 2.96
N PRO A 94 -4.89 -3.56 2.90
CA PRO A 94 -4.24 -3.80 1.63
C PRO A 94 -5.04 -4.74 0.71
N ILE A 95 -5.39 -4.24 -0.46
CA ILE A 95 -6.12 -4.95 -1.49
C ILE A 95 -5.13 -5.75 -2.32
N SER A 96 -5.43 -7.02 -2.53
CA SER A 96 -4.65 -7.92 -3.38
C SER A 96 -5.56 -8.72 -4.31
N PHE A 97 -5.03 -9.07 -5.48
CA PHE A 97 -5.74 -9.89 -6.46
C PHE A 97 -5.04 -11.23 -6.62
N HIS A 98 -5.80 -12.31 -6.80
CA HIS A 98 -5.26 -13.65 -6.98
C HIS A 98 -5.82 -14.34 -8.21
N GLN A 99 -4.97 -15.06 -8.94
CA GLN A 99 -5.37 -16.06 -9.94
C GLN A 99 -5.06 -17.45 -9.38
N GLY A 100 -6.06 -18.08 -8.75
CA GLY A 100 -5.84 -19.26 -7.92
C GLY A 100 -5.02 -18.90 -6.68
N ASN A 101 -3.88 -19.55 -6.47
CA ASN A 101 -2.99 -19.28 -5.33
C ASN A 101 -1.84 -18.32 -5.68
N VAL A 102 -1.88 -17.68 -6.85
CA VAL A 102 -0.83 -16.77 -7.32
C VAL A 102 -1.29 -15.32 -7.18
N PRO A 103 -0.61 -14.49 -6.39
CA PRO A 103 -0.83 -13.04 -6.37
C PRO A 103 -0.57 -12.43 -7.74
N GLN A 104 -1.53 -11.62 -8.20
CA GLN A 104 -1.35 -10.79 -9.37
C GLN A 104 -0.58 -9.52 -9.00
N GLN A 105 0.22 -9.06 -9.94
CA GLN A 105 1.02 -7.85 -9.79
C GLN A 105 0.34 -6.68 -10.47
N PHE A 106 0.57 -5.48 -9.94
CA PHE A 106 0.16 -4.22 -10.55
C PHE A 106 1.25 -3.17 -10.30
N ASP A 107 1.44 -2.26 -11.24
CA ASP A 107 2.43 -1.17 -11.22
C ASP A 107 1.78 0.21 -11.16
N ARG A 108 0.43 0.27 -11.24
CA ARG A 108 -0.34 1.49 -11.06
C ARG A 108 -1.61 1.23 -10.27
N VAL A 109 -1.91 2.14 -9.35
CA VAL A 109 -3.22 2.25 -8.69
C VAL A 109 -3.80 3.62 -8.95
N GLU A 110 -5.02 3.68 -9.46
CA GLU A 110 -5.74 4.93 -9.69
C GLU A 110 -7.01 4.95 -8.84
N ILE A 111 -7.11 5.94 -7.97
CA ILE A 111 -8.24 6.16 -7.08
C ILE A 111 -9.10 7.26 -7.69
N TYR A 112 -10.30 6.87 -8.10
CA TYR A 112 -11.33 7.77 -8.61
C TYR A 112 -12.20 8.17 -7.42
N MET A 113 -12.11 9.46 -7.08
CA MET A 113 -12.71 9.98 -5.84
C MET A 113 -14.20 10.23 -5.96
N GLY A 114 -14.73 10.37 -7.16
CA GLY A 114 -16.16 10.62 -7.43
C GLY A 114 -16.71 11.97 -6.92
N GLY A 115 -16.11 12.59 -5.91
CA GLY A 115 -16.43 13.90 -5.33
C GLY A 115 -15.24 14.43 -4.53
N SER A 116 -15.50 15.40 -3.65
CA SER A 116 -14.54 15.90 -2.67
C SER A 116 -14.02 14.77 -1.75
N GLY A 117 -12.83 14.98 -1.18
CA GLY A 117 -12.29 14.08 -0.17
C GLY A 117 -10.77 14.02 -0.15
N ALA A 118 -10.24 13.10 0.64
CA ALA A 118 -8.80 12.91 0.79
C ALA A 118 -8.38 11.45 0.89
N VAL A 119 -7.13 11.21 0.50
CA VAL A 119 -6.45 9.93 0.66
C VAL A 119 -5.28 10.12 1.63
N ASP A 120 -5.16 9.24 2.62
CA ASP A 120 -4.03 9.22 3.56
C ASP A 120 -3.49 7.82 3.80
N ASN A 121 -2.39 7.72 4.55
CA ASN A 121 -1.80 6.48 5.03
C ASN A 121 -1.66 5.40 3.95
N VAL A 122 -1.17 5.80 2.78
CA VAL A 122 -0.91 4.88 1.68
C VAL A 122 0.18 3.89 2.08
N ASN A 123 -0.13 2.59 2.00
CA ASN A 123 0.81 1.52 2.24
C ASN A 123 0.77 0.50 1.09
N TRP A 124 1.93 -0.08 0.77
CA TRP A 124 2.05 -1.06 -0.30
C TRP A 124 3.08 -2.12 0.06
N GLY A 125 2.97 -3.26 -0.59
CA GLY A 125 3.85 -4.39 -0.35
C GLY A 125 3.99 -5.31 -1.55
N ARG A 126 4.96 -6.22 -1.43
CA ARG A 126 5.16 -7.33 -2.36
C ARG A 126 4.96 -8.63 -1.60
N PHE A 127 4.28 -9.57 -2.24
CA PHE A 127 4.23 -10.94 -1.78
C PHE A 127 5.60 -11.57 -2.00
N GLU A 128 6.44 -11.51 -0.98
CA GLU A 128 7.64 -12.32 -0.94
C GLU A 128 7.21 -13.75 -0.62
N ILE A 129 7.39 -14.65 -1.58
CA ILE A 129 7.41 -16.08 -1.27
C ILE A 129 8.52 -16.22 -0.23
N GLN A 130 8.16 -16.55 1.01
CA GLN A 130 9.12 -16.85 2.05
C GLN A 130 9.91 -18.08 1.62
N THR A 131 10.96 -17.87 0.83
CA THR A 131 11.93 -18.91 0.51
C THR A 131 12.52 -19.30 1.85
N SER A 132 12.36 -20.57 2.23
CA SER A 132 12.75 -21.11 3.53
C SER A 132 14.10 -20.55 3.99
N PRO A 133 14.29 -20.30 5.30
CA PRO A 133 15.53 -19.71 5.81
C PRO A 133 16.70 -20.51 5.24
N SER A 134 17.64 -19.80 4.61
CA SER A 134 18.87 -20.40 4.06
C SER A 134 19.43 -21.35 5.10
N ALA A 135 19.59 -22.62 4.73
CA ALA A 135 20.15 -23.64 5.61
C ALA A 135 21.42 -23.06 6.27
N PRO A 136 21.64 -23.27 7.58
CA PRO A 136 22.83 -22.75 8.25
C PRO A 136 24.05 -23.16 7.45
N GLU A 137 24.85 -22.19 7.00
CA GLU A 137 26.08 -22.53 6.32
C GLU A 137 26.90 -23.43 7.26
N PRO A 138 27.40 -24.58 6.80
CA PRO A 138 28.27 -25.39 7.62
C PRO A 138 29.47 -24.52 7.96
N VAL A 139 29.62 -24.18 9.25
CA VAL A 139 30.80 -23.53 9.81
C VAL A 139 32.02 -24.32 9.35
N THR A 140 32.59 -23.86 8.26
CA THR A 140 33.64 -24.56 7.54
C THR A 140 34.92 -24.39 8.37
N ALA A 141 35.19 -25.41 9.18
CA ALA A 141 36.53 -25.89 9.50
C ALA A 141 37.56 -24.87 10.04
N THR A 142 37.17 -23.90 10.88
CA THR A 142 38.10 -23.21 11.79
C THR A 142 38.40 -24.02 13.06
N LEU A 143 38.16 -25.34 13.06
CA LEU A 143 38.54 -26.24 14.16
C LEU A 143 39.80 -27.07 13.85
N THR A 144 40.30 -27.07 12.62
CA THR A 144 41.50 -27.84 12.24
C THR A 144 42.82 -27.15 12.65
N GLY A 145 42.78 -25.86 13.00
CA GLY A 145 43.97 -25.09 13.38
C GLY A 145 44.39 -25.20 14.85
N ILE A 146 43.48 -25.53 15.76
CA ILE A 146 43.75 -25.49 17.22
C ILE A 146 44.34 -26.81 17.75
N CYS A 147 44.03 -27.95 17.12
CA CYS A 147 44.54 -29.25 17.58
C CYS A 147 46.00 -29.55 17.17
N LEU A 148 46.55 -28.91 16.12
CA LEU A 148 47.97 -29.10 15.75
C LEU A 148 48.93 -28.21 16.54
N SER A 149 48.50 -27.07 17.09
CA SER A 149 49.36 -26.19 17.89
C SER A 149 49.60 -26.69 19.31
N LEU A 150 48.76 -27.60 19.83
CA LEU A 150 48.92 -28.16 21.18
C LEU A 150 49.82 -29.41 21.24
N LEU A 151 50.10 -30.08 20.11
CA LEU A 151 51.06 -31.20 20.08
C LEU A 151 52.52 -30.77 19.87
N GLY A 152 52.78 -29.53 19.44
CA GLY A 152 54.14 -29.03 19.16
C GLY A 152 54.89 -28.47 20.37
N LEU A 153 54.20 -28.14 21.47
CA LEU A 153 54.79 -27.42 22.61
C LEU A 153 55.27 -28.32 23.77
N SER A 154 55.07 -29.64 23.71
CA SER A 154 55.46 -30.56 24.80
C SER A 154 56.83 -31.24 24.63
N ILE A 155 57.58 -30.96 23.55
CA ILE A 155 58.87 -31.65 23.28
C ILE A 155 60.12 -30.87 23.74
N GLN A 156 60.01 -29.60 24.18
CA GLN A 156 61.20 -28.75 24.44
C GLN A 156 61.62 -28.54 25.91
N ARG A 157 61.42 -29.49 26.83
CA ARG A 157 62.11 -29.44 28.15
C ARG A 157 62.73 -30.76 28.56
N ARG A 158 63.90 -31.05 27.98
CA ARG A 158 64.94 -31.87 28.62
C ARG A 158 66.32 -31.54 28.00
N ALA A 159 67.01 -30.56 28.56
CA ALA A 159 68.47 -30.48 28.52
C ALA A 159 68.98 -29.51 29.58
N ARG A 160 69.85 -30.05 30.44
CA ARG A 160 70.67 -29.44 31.50
C ARG A 160 70.03 -29.31 32.88
#